data_AF-A0A4P5VKL8-F1
#
_entry.id   AF-A0A4P5VKL8-F1
#
_cell.length_a   1.000
_cell.length_b   1.000
_cell.length_c   1.000
_cell.angle_alpha   90.00
_cell.angle_beta   90.00
_cell.angle_gamma   90.00
#
_symmetry.space_group_name_H-M   'P 1'
#
loop_
_entity.id
_entity.type
_entity.pdbx_description
1 polymer ?
#
loop_
_entity_poly.entity_id
_entity_poly.type
_entity_poly.pdbx_seq_one_letter_code
_entity_poly.pdbx_strand_id
1 'polypeptide(L)'
;MNSPTNPGPDPALPPEPIGSDSGSNTAASPSAAAPNGQAPAAEDGSSTTWLGVFLTTATTVFLAELGDKTQLAALLLSAESGRPVVVFVGASLALICSSLVGVLLGRWLSTVMAPEQLERAAGVLMVALGLWLGRQAVLNLAPLHLLQPGLAGLVR
;
A
#
# COMPACT_ATOMS: atom_id res chain seq x y z
N MET A 1 -18.67 51.76 -65.96
CA MET A 1 -19.07 51.54 -64.56
C MET A 1 -20.33 50.70 -64.55
N ASN A 2 -20.23 49.40 -64.26
CA ASN A 2 -21.41 48.54 -64.07
C ASN A 2 -21.39 48.07 -62.61
N SER A 3 -22.39 48.50 -61.84
CA SER A 3 -22.53 48.19 -60.41
C SER A 3 -22.88 46.71 -60.19
N PRO A 4 -22.36 46.04 -59.15
CA PRO A 4 -22.80 44.69 -58.80
C PRO A 4 -24.19 44.74 -58.16
N THR A 5 -25.17 44.08 -58.77
CA THR A 5 -26.49 43.86 -58.17
C THR A 5 -26.38 42.72 -57.15
N ASN A 6 -26.50 43.05 -55.87
CA ASN A 6 -26.54 42.10 -54.76
C ASN A 6 -27.93 41.43 -54.73
N PRO A 7 -28.06 40.10 -54.90
CA PRO A 7 -29.34 39.43 -54.70
C PRO A 7 -29.67 39.41 -53.19
N GLY A 8 -30.89 39.80 -52.84
CA GLY A 8 -31.38 39.79 -51.45
C GLY A 8 -31.42 38.37 -50.86
N PRO A 9 -31.54 38.22 -49.53
CA PRO A 9 -31.60 36.92 -48.88
C PRO A 9 -32.87 36.15 -49.29
N ASP A 10 -32.69 34.89 -49.70
CA ASP A 10 -33.78 34.01 -50.09
C ASP A 10 -34.75 33.75 -48.92
N PRO A 11 -36.07 33.69 -49.14
CA PRO A 11 -37.04 33.34 -48.10
C PRO A 11 -36.80 31.90 -47.62
N ALA A 12 -36.75 31.73 -46.30
CA ALA A 12 -36.52 30.45 -45.64
C ALA A 12 -37.49 29.37 -46.14
N LEU A 13 -36.95 28.29 -46.73
CA LEU A 13 -37.72 27.12 -47.16
C LEU A 13 -38.25 26.35 -45.92
N PRO A 14 -39.44 25.72 -46.01
CA PRO A 14 -39.96 24.85 -44.97
C PRO A 14 -39.09 23.59 -44.79
N PRO A 15 -39.04 22.97 -43.59
CA PRO A 15 -38.28 21.74 -43.39
C PRO A 15 -38.87 20.58 -44.19
N GLU A 16 -38.02 19.82 -44.89
CA GLU A 16 -38.44 18.64 -45.64
C GLU A 16 -38.94 17.50 -44.72
N PRO A 17 -40.01 16.77 -45.11
CA PRO A 17 -40.47 15.59 -44.37
C PRO A 17 -39.61 14.34 -44.62
N ILE A 18 -38.95 13.91 -43.53
CA ILE A 18 -38.46 12.58 -43.11
C ILE A 18 -38.42 11.46 -44.18
N GLY A 19 -37.20 11.08 -44.59
CA GLY A 19 -36.89 9.82 -45.25
C GLY A 19 -36.82 8.65 -44.26
N SER A 20 -37.55 7.59 -44.59
CA SER A 20 -37.69 6.33 -43.84
C SER A 20 -36.65 5.30 -44.27
N ASP A 21 -35.58 5.14 -43.49
CA ASP A 21 -34.64 4.01 -43.64
C ASP A 21 -35.09 2.82 -42.78
N SER A 22 -35.70 1.85 -43.46
CA SER A 22 -36.04 0.52 -42.95
C SER A 22 -34.78 -0.37 -42.90
N GLY A 23 -34.10 -0.37 -41.75
CA GLY A 23 -33.11 -1.38 -41.37
C GLY A 23 -33.73 -2.45 -40.47
N SER A 24 -33.85 -3.66 -41.01
CA SER A 24 -34.43 -4.86 -40.41
C SER A 24 -33.70 -5.38 -39.17
N ASN A 25 -34.36 -5.39 -38.01
CA ASN A 25 -34.02 -6.28 -36.89
C ASN A 25 -35.24 -7.14 -36.54
N THR A 26 -35.33 -8.26 -37.24
CA THR A 26 -36.36 -9.29 -37.05
C THR A 26 -36.04 -10.16 -35.84
N ALA A 27 -36.84 -9.95 -34.78
CA ALA A 27 -37.50 -10.94 -33.92
C ALA A 27 -36.75 -12.14 -33.29
N ALA A 28 -36.92 -12.20 -31.96
CA ALA A 28 -37.38 -13.34 -31.14
C ALA A 28 -36.34 -14.31 -30.52
N SER A 29 -36.17 -14.23 -29.18
CA SER A 29 -36.94 -15.10 -28.25
C SER A 29 -36.76 -14.70 -26.76
N PRO A 30 -37.76 -14.94 -25.90
CA PRO A 30 -37.76 -14.56 -24.48
C PRO A 30 -37.46 -15.74 -23.52
N SER A 31 -37.12 -15.37 -22.28
CA SER A 31 -37.42 -16.09 -21.02
C SER A 31 -36.52 -17.27 -20.58
N ALA A 32 -36.14 -17.19 -19.30
CA ALA A 32 -35.75 -18.25 -18.35
C ALA A 32 -34.27 -18.68 -18.25
N ALA A 33 -33.51 -18.00 -17.38
CA ALA A 33 -32.65 -18.65 -16.37
C ALA A 33 -32.14 -17.59 -15.37
N ALA A 34 -32.73 -17.56 -14.18
CA ALA A 34 -32.22 -16.79 -13.04
C ALA A 34 -30.85 -17.35 -12.59
N PRO A 35 -29.87 -16.52 -12.20
CA PRO A 35 -28.84 -16.97 -11.28
C PRO A 35 -29.37 -16.73 -9.85
N ASN A 36 -30.24 -17.63 -9.39
CA ASN A 36 -30.43 -17.81 -7.95
C ASN A 36 -29.20 -18.52 -7.41
N GLY A 37 -28.20 -17.72 -7.03
CA GLY A 37 -26.97 -18.19 -6.39
C GLY A 37 -26.27 -17.12 -5.56
N GLN A 38 -26.92 -15.98 -5.30
CA GLN A 38 -26.40 -15.01 -4.35
C GLN A 38 -26.92 -15.32 -2.94
N ALA A 39 -26.24 -16.24 -2.28
CA ALA A 39 -26.10 -16.26 -0.83
C ALA A 39 -24.59 -16.41 -0.56
N PRO A 40 -24.00 -15.49 0.21
CA PRO A 40 -24.16 -15.60 1.65
C PRO A 40 -25.15 -14.56 2.17
N ALA A 41 -26.26 -15.07 2.70
CA ALA A 41 -27.01 -14.35 3.73
C ALA A 41 -26.19 -14.37 5.03
N ALA A 42 -26.30 -13.26 5.76
CA ALA A 42 -25.67 -12.91 7.03
C ALA A 42 -24.22 -12.41 6.94
N GLU A 43 -24.07 -11.08 6.97
CA GLU A 43 -23.57 -10.39 8.16
C GLU A 43 -24.42 -9.11 8.30
N ASP A 44 -25.35 -9.16 9.24
CA ASP A 44 -26.21 -8.06 9.67
C ASP A 44 -25.39 -7.07 10.51
N GLY A 45 -25.76 -5.79 10.47
CA GLY A 45 -25.24 -4.74 11.33
C GLY A 45 -24.40 -3.67 10.64
N SER A 46 -24.96 -2.48 10.46
CA SER A 46 -24.24 -1.25 10.06
C SER A 46 -23.18 -0.78 11.08
N SER A 47 -22.92 -1.56 12.12
CA SER A 47 -21.76 -1.47 13.04
C SER A 47 -20.51 -2.22 12.53
N THR A 48 -20.63 -3.05 11.51
CA THR A 48 -19.57 -3.94 11.02
C THR A 48 -18.57 -3.25 10.10
N THR A 49 -18.87 -2.08 9.52
CA THR A 49 -17.90 -1.37 8.67
C THR A 49 -16.76 -0.76 9.48
N TRP A 50 -17.05 0.01 10.54
CA TRP A 50 -16.00 0.62 11.37
C TRP A 50 -15.24 -0.42 12.20
N LEU A 51 -15.98 -1.35 12.82
CA LEU A 51 -15.39 -2.43 13.60
C LEU A 51 -14.63 -3.41 12.69
N GLY A 52 -15.14 -3.70 11.49
CA GLY A 52 -14.48 -4.54 10.49
C GLY A 52 -13.23 -3.90 9.91
N VAL A 53 -13.25 -2.59 9.59
CA VAL A 53 -12.04 -1.84 9.19
C VAL A 53 -11.02 -1.81 10.32
N PHE A 54 -11.45 -1.57 11.57
CA PHE A 54 -10.57 -1.64 12.73
C PHE A 54 -9.95 -3.03 12.90
N LEU A 55 -10.76 -4.10 12.90
CA LEU A 55 -10.29 -5.48 13.09
C LEU A 55 -9.36 -5.93 11.96
N THR A 56 -9.70 -5.65 10.71
CA THR A 56 -8.86 -6.01 9.56
C THR A 56 -7.54 -5.26 9.59
N THR A 57 -7.56 -3.93 9.78
CA THR A 57 -6.34 -3.12 9.89
C THR A 57 -5.50 -3.54 11.09
N ALA A 58 -6.12 -3.69 12.26
CA ALA A 58 -5.43 -4.11 13.49
C ALA A 58 -4.81 -5.49 13.33
N THR A 59 -5.52 -6.45 12.74
CA THR A 59 -5.00 -7.81 12.53
C THR A 59 -3.86 -7.81 11.51
N THR A 60 -4.01 -7.11 10.38
CA THR A 60 -2.97 -7.03 9.35
C THR A 60 -1.71 -6.35 9.88
N VAL A 61 -1.83 -5.22 10.56
CA VAL A 61 -0.69 -4.51 11.15
C VAL A 61 -0.09 -5.33 12.29
N PHE A 62 -0.90 -5.90 13.16
CA PHE A 62 -0.41 -6.76 14.25
C PHE A 62 0.38 -7.94 13.71
N LEU A 63 -0.09 -8.64 12.67
CA LEU A 63 0.65 -9.75 12.06
C LEU A 63 1.95 -9.28 11.38
N ALA A 64 1.94 -8.12 10.73
CA ALA A 64 3.12 -7.55 10.09
C ALA A 64 4.19 -7.13 11.11
N GLU A 65 3.78 -6.67 12.29
CA GLU A 65 4.64 -6.17 13.36
C GLU A 65 4.94 -7.22 14.45
N LEU A 66 4.31 -8.41 14.39
CA LEU A 66 4.40 -9.41 15.46
C LEU A 66 5.83 -9.93 15.57
N GLY A 67 6.48 -9.64 16.70
CA GLY A 67 7.85 -10.09 16.91
C GLY A 67 8.90 -9.24 16.21
N ASP A 68 8.59 -7.97 15.92
CA ASP A 68 9.65 -7.01 15.63
C ASP A 68 10.71 -7.02 16.75
N LYS A 69 11.97 -6.81 16.37
CA LYS A 69 13.10 -6.76 17.31
C LYS A 69 12.86 -5.74 18.42
N THR A 70 12.15 -4.65 18.14
CA THR A 70 11.81 -3.63 19.15
C THR A 70 10.86 -4.18 20.21
N GLN A 71 9.89 -5.02 19.83
CA GLN A 71 8.97 -5.67 20.78
C GLN A 71 9.68 -6.69 21.67
N LEU A 72 10.56 -7.51 21.10
CA LEU A 72 11.37 -8.45 21.89
C LEU A 72 12.35 -7.74 22.82
N ALA A 73 12.98 -6.66 22.37
CA ALA A 73 13.86 -5.85 23.21
C ALA A 73 13.11 -5.22 24.39
N ALA A 74 11.93 -4.66 24.16
CA ALA A 74 11.10 -4.11 25.23
C ALA A 74 10.62 -5.19 26.21
N LEU A 75 10.22 -6.37 25.70
CA LEU A 75 9.81 -7.50 26.53
C LEU A 75 10.95 -8.02 27.40
N LEU A 76 12.14 -8.24 26.83
CA LEU A 76 13.33 -8.68 27.56
C LEU A 76 13.75 -7.66 28.62
N LEU A 77 13.77 -6.37 28.26
CA LEU A 77 14.09 -5.31 29.21
C LEU A 77 13.06 -5.24 30.34
N SER A 78 11.78 -5.45 30.05
CA SER A 78 10.72 -5.53 31.06
C SER A 78 10.86 -6.75 31.96
N ALA A 79 11.27 -7.89 31.40
CA ALA A 79 11.50 -9.12 32.16
C ALA A 79 12.73 -9.01 33.07
N GLU A 80 13.79 -8.36 32.62
CA GLU A 80 15.03 -8.17 33.38
C GLU A 80 14.88 -7.13 34.50
N SER A 81 14.21 -6.02 34.23
CA SER A 81 14.13 -4.90 35.17
C SER A 81 13.13 -5.09 36.32
N GLY A 82 12.20 -6.05 36.21
CA GLY A 82 11.13 -6.28 37.19
C GLY A 82 10.18 -5.08 37.39
N ARG A 83 10.27 -4.05 36.53
CA ARG A 83 9.57 -2.76 36.64
C ARG A 83 8.88 -2.41 35.31
N PRO A 84 7.79 -3.10 34.94
CA PRO A 84 7.19 -3.01 33.61
C PRO A 84 6.73 -1.59 33.24
N VAL A 85 6.24 -0.81 34.22
CA VAL A 85 5.79 0.57 33.97
C VAL A 85 6.94 1.48 33.56
N VAL A 86 8.13 1.32 34.14
CA VAL A 86 9.30 2.15 33.81
C VAL A 86 9.79 1.82 32.40
N VAL A 87 9.82 0.54 32.05
CA VAL A 87 10.19 0.09 30.69
C VAL A 87 9.19 0.57 29.66
N PHE A 88 7.89 0.50 29.95
CA PHE A 88 6.86 1.02 29.07
C PHE A 88 7.05 2.53 28.78
N VAL A 89 7.25 3.33 29.83
CA VAL A 89 7.49 4.78 29.67
C VAL A 89 8.78 5.05 28.90
N GLY A 90 9.86 4.34 29.22
CA GLY A 90 11.15 4.48 28.53
C GLY A 90 11.07 4.10 27.05
N ALA A 91 10.44 2.98 26.72
CA ALA A 91 10.24 2.52 25.34
C ALA A 91 9.31 3.47 24.56
N SER A 92 8.25 3.97 25.20
CA SER A 92 7.35 4.97 24.60
C SER A 92 8.08 6.27 24.30
N LEU A 93 8.90 6.75 25.23
CA LEU A 93 9.71 7.96 25.04
C LEU A 93 10.75 7.77 23.92
N ALA A 94 11.43 6.62 23.89
CA ALA A 94 12.37 6.28 22.84
C ALA A 94 11.68 6.25 21.46
N LEU A 95 10.47 5.69 21.37
CA LEU A 95 9.69 5.66 20.14
C LEU A 95 9.31 7.08 19.68
N ILE A 96 8.78 7.91 20.59
CA ILE A 96 8.42 9.30 20.28
C ILE A 96 9.64 10.08 19.77
N CYS A 97 10.78 9.97 20.47
CA CYS A 97 12.02 10.62 20.07
C CYS A 97 12.50 10.14 18.70
N SER A 98 12.48 8.82 18.46
CA SER A 98 12.86 8.22 17.17
C SER A 98 11.96 8.70 16.04
N SER A 99 10.64 8.68 16.24
CA SER A 99 9.67 9.19 15.26
C SER A 99 9.85 10.68 15.00
N LEU A 100 10.12 11.49 16.04
CA LEU A 100 10.36 12.92 15.87
C LEU A 100 11.60 13.18 15.01
N VAL A 101 12.70 12.48 15.28
CA VAL A 101 13.92 12.58 14.47
C VAL A 101 13.65 12.13 13.04
N GLY A 102 12.93 11.01 12.85
CA GLY A 102 12.56 10.50 11.52
C GLY A 102 11.71 11.50 10.72
N VAL A 103 10.70 12.11 11.35
CA VAL A 103 9.85 13.13 10.71
C VAL A 103 10.66 14.38 10.38
N LEU A 104 11.52 14.84 11.29
CA LEU A 104 12.33 16.04 11.06
C LEU A 104 13.32 15.84 9.92
N LEU A 105 13.99 14.69 9.90
CA LEU A 105 14.90 14.29 8.83
C LEU A 105 14.15 14.10 7.50
N GLY A 106 12.99 13.44 7.52
CA GLY A 106 12.15 13.26 6.33
C GLY A 106 11.67 14.58 5.74
N ARG A 107 11.24 15.52 6.61
CA ARG A 107 10.87 16.88 6.20
C ARG A 107 12.05 17.66 5.61
N TRP A 108 13.24 17.51 6.19
CA TRP A 108 14.44 18.13 5.65
C TRP A 108 14.79 17.53 4.27
N LEU A 109 14.78 16.19 4.13
CA LEU A 109 15.02 15.52 2.85
C LEU A 109 14.02 15.94 1.78
N SER A 110 12.73 16.09 2.13
CA SER A 110 11.71 16.51 1.17
C SER A 110 11.88 17.95 0.65
N THR A 111 12.69 18.79 1.33
CA THR A 111 13.03 20.12 0.83
C THR A 111 14.21 20.13 -0.13
N VAL A 112 15.06 19.09 -0.08
CA VAL A 112 16.29 19.00 -0.86
C VAL A 112 16.12 18.09 -2.09
N MET A 113 15.28 17.06 -2.00
CA MET A 113 15.09 16.04 -3.03
C MET A 113 13.66 16.00 -3.58
N ALA A 114 13.54 15.67 -4.86
CA ALA A 114 12.25 15.46 -5.50
C ALA A 114 11.57 14.18 -4.94
N PRO A 115 10.22 14.15 -4.83
CA PRO A 115 9.50 13.00 -4.28
C PRO A 115 9.85 11.67 -4.95
N GLU A 116 10.04 11.66 -6.28
CA GLU A 116 10.36 10.42 -7.02
C GLU A 116 11.74 9.88 -6.66
N GLN A 117 12.69 10.76 -6.31
CA GLN A 117 14.03 10.36 -5.86
C GLN A 117 13.96 9.73 -4.47
N LEU A 118 13.13 10.28 -3.58
CA LEU A 118 12.96 9.75 -2.23
C LEU A 118 12.30 8.37 -2.23
N GLU A 119 11.28 8.17 -3.05
CA GLU A 119 10.61 6.87 -3.21
C GLU A 119 11.58 5.81 -3.77
N ARG A 120 12.32 6.16 -4.82
CA ARG A 120 13.32 5.24 -5.40
C ARG A 120 14.44 4.94 -4.41
N ALA A 121 14.90 5.94 -3.66
CA ALA A 121 15.93 5.75 -2.64
C ALA A 121 15.45 4.82 -1.52
N ALA A 122 14.22 5.00 -1.03
CA ALA A 122 13.63 4.13 -0.01
C ALA A 122 13.52 2.68 -0.50
N GLY A 123 13.04 2.46 -1.73
CA GLY A 123 12.95 1.12 -2.32
C GLY A 123 14.32 0.45 -2.50
N VAL A 124 15.32 1.17 -3.02
CA VAL A 124 16.70 0.67 -3.17
C VAL A 124 17.30 0.33 -1.82
N LEU A 125 17.14 1.21 -0.83
CA LEU A 125 17.63 0.99 0.53
C LEU A 125 16.99 -0.25 1.15
N MET A 126 15.68 -0.44 0.94
CA MET A 126 14.95 -1.59 1.47
C MET A 126 15.45 -2.92 0.87
N VAL A 127 15.65 -2.96 -0.45
CA VAL A 127 16.22 -4.15 -1.12
C VAL A 127 17.66 -4.41 -0.66
N ALA A 128 18.47 -3.35 -0.54
CA ALA A 128 19.86 -3.47 -0.07
C ALA A 128 19.94 -4.01 1.36
N LEU A 129 19.13 -3.47 2.28
CA LEU A 129 19.04 -3.94 3.66
C LEU A 129 18.53 -5.38 3.73
N GLY A 130 17.51 -5.73 2.93
CA GLY A 130 17.00 -7.10 2.85
C GLY A 130 18.05 -8.10 2.38
N LEU A 131 18.79 -7.77 1.32
CA LEU A 131 19.91 -8.59 0.82
C LEU A 131 21.03 -8.71 1.85
N TRP A 132 21.35 -7.61 2.53
CA TRP A 132 22.38 -7.59 3.57
C TRP A 132 22.00 -8.45 4.78
N LEU A 133 20.78 -8.29 5.31
CA LEU A 133 20.26 -9.11 6.41
C LEU A 133 20.15 -10.58 5.99
N GLY A 134 19.68 -10.87 4.77
CA GLY A 134 19.63 -12.22 4.22
C GLY A 134 21.02 -12.85 4.12
N ARG A 135 22.01 -12.11 3.62
CA ARG A 135 23.41 -12.55 3.59
C ARG A 135 23.94 -12.78 5.00
N GLN A 136 23.70 -11.87 5.94
CA GLN A 136 24.11 -12.05 7.34
C GLN A 136 23.45 -13.27 7.97
N ALA A 137 22.16 -13.50 7.73
CA ALA A 137 21.47 -14.69 8.20
C ALA A 137 22.11 -15.95 7.61
N VAL A 138 22.32 -16.01 6.30
CA VAL A 138 22.96 -17.16 5.64
C VAL A 138 24.38 -17.39 6.13
N LEU A 139 25.20 -16.35 6.33
CA LEU A 139 26.57 -16.49 6.84
C LEU A 139 26.62 -16.89 8.32
N ASN A 140 25.69 -16.41 9.15
CA ASN A 140 25.60 -16.80 10.56
C ASN A 140 25.02 -18.22 10.74
N LEU A 141 24.12 -18.65 9.85
CA LEU A 141 23.56 -20.01 9.83
C LEU A 141 24.48 -21.01 9.12
N ALA A 142 25.30 -20.56 8.17
CA ALA A 142 26.32 -21.39 7.55
C ALA A 142 27.33 -21.78 8.64
N PRO A 143 27.59 -23.08 8.87
CA PRO A 143 28.57 -23.52 9.83
C PRO A 143 29.98 -23.32 9.25
N LEU A 144 30.39 -22.08 8.95
CA LEU A 144 31.80 -21.75 8.73
C LEU A 144 32.62 -21.91 10.02
N HIS A 145 31.95 -22.05 11.16
CA HIS A 145 32.50 -22.50 12.44
C HIS A 145 33.14 -23.91 12.36
N LEU A 146 32.77 -24.74 11.38
CA LEU A 146 33.39 -26.06 11.14
C LEU A 146 34.60 -26.03 10.19
N LEU A 147 34.88 -24.89 9.54
CA LEU A 147 36.05 -24.72 8.66
C LEU A 147 37.25 -24.07 9.35
N GLN A 148 37.13 -23.68 10.62
CA GLN A 148 38.27 -23.22 11.43
C GLN A 148 38.45 -23.92 12.80
N PRO A 149 38.42 -25.26 12.90
CA PRO A 149 38.88 -25.94 14.13
C PRO A 149 40.40 -25.83 14.37
N GLY A 150 41.18 -25.24 13.44
CA GLY A 150 42.65 -25.34 13.44
C GLY A 150 43.48 -24.10 13.82
N LEU A 151 42.88 -22.91 13.98
CA LEU A 151 43.67 -21.67 14.21
C LEU A 151 43.65 -21.15 15.66
N ALA A 152 42.79 -21.68 16.52
CA ALA A 152 42.74 -21.32 17.94
C ALA A 152 43.90 -21.89 18.78
N GLY A 153 44.67 -22.84 18.23
CA GLY A 153 45.83 -23.45 18.91
C GLY A 153 47.18 -22.77 18.64
N LEU A 154 47.25 -21.78 17.74
CA LEU A 154 48.51 -21.21 17.26
C LEU A 154 48.77 -19.76 17.76
N VAL A 155 47.86 -19.20 18.56
CA VAL A 155 48.03 -17.86 19.18
C VAL A 155 47.70 -17.96 20.67
N ARG A 156 48.35 -18.91 21.36
CA ARG A 156 48.57 -18.87 22.81
C ARG A 156 50.05 -18.64 23.07
#